data_AF-A0A6C0KWG7-F1
#
_entry.id   AF-A0A6C0KWG7-F1
#
_cell.length_a   1.000
_cell.length_b   1.000
_cell.length_c   1.000
_cell.angle_alpha   90.00
_cell.angle_beta   90.00
_cell.angle_gamma   90.00
#
_symmetry.space_group_name_H-M   'P 1'
#
loop_
_entity.id
_entity.type
_entity.pdbx_description
1 polymer ?
#
loop_
_entity_poly.entity_id
_entity_poly.type
_entity_poly.pdbx_seq_one_letter_code
_entity_poly.pdbx_strand_id
1 'polypeptide(L)'
;MNKDSYDNFMTSFKKKMWDLCSEQDLFKNLDNDDFEKVKSIFETNIENYKTHILQTNGETAIVNVLISNIKKEIKNESRQVETRQDISNMRKQQIDSDFENKQNEFNSLLSKKPPKNLDFSDDKQDEPLGADNLEVLIKEQLKDRELNIPTPSTETNSIVSGNQFTQTHTNEINQEPAKISRIEEGEIKDDKNVEPKLEMLMNENEKLVSEISKLSKQINSQNDAIHKILSSQILILKKLK
;
A
#
# COMPACT_ATOMS: atom_id res chain seq x y z
N MET A 1 -14.94 41.53 28.77
CA MET A 1 -14.11 40.39 28.33
C MET A 1 -13.80 40.61 26.86
N ASN A 2 -12.55 40.96 26.54
CA ASN A 2 -12.09 41.22 25.17
C ASN A 2 -12.18 39.96 24.33
N LYS A 3 -12.93 40.01 23.22
CA LYS A 3 -13.10 38.91 22.27
C LYS A 3 -12.04 38.92 21.14
N ASP A 4 -11.07 39.83 21.19
CA ASP A 4 -10.19 40.10 20.06
C ASP A 4 -8.74 39.60 20.24
N SER A 5 -8.51 38.63 21.15
CA SER A 5 -7.14 38.19 21.52
C SER A 5 -6.69 36.85 20.93
N TYR A 6 -7.33 36.34 19.87
CA TYR A 6 -6.96 35.04 19.27
C TYR A 6 -6.92 35.02 17.74
N ASP A 7 -6.90 36.17 17.06
CA ASP A 7 -6.74 36.21 15.60
C ASP A 7 -5.24 36.12 15.23
N ASN A 8 -4.65 34.95 15.49
CA ASN A 8 -3.35 34.58 14.96
C ASN A 8 -3.54 34.08 13.53
N PHE A 9 -2.60 34.36 12.62
CA PHE A 9 -2.58 33.83 11.26
C PHE A 9 -2.87 32.33 11.20
N MET A 10 -2.36 31.56 12.17
CA MET A 10 -2.64 30.13 12.24
C MET A 10 -4.10 29.81 12.58
N THR A 11 -4.76 30.61 13.43
CA THR A 11 -6.19 30.45 13.76
C THR A 11 -7.07 30.71 12.53
N SER A 12 -6.78 31.79 11.78
CA SER A 12 -7.52 32.12 10.56
C SER A 12 -7.24 31.13 9.43
N PHE A 13 -6.01 30.65 9.31
CA PHE A 13 -5.65 29.56 8.39
C PHE A 13 -6.39 28.26 8.71
N LYS A 14 -6.41 27.83 9.98
CA LYS A 14 -7.16 26.65 10.43
C LYS A 14 -8.64 26.76 10.07
N LYS A 15 -9.26 27.90 10.34
CA LYS A 15 -10.67 28.14 10.00
C LYS A 15 -10.90 28.01 8.49
N LYS A 16 -10.09 28.69 7.67
CA LYS A 16 -10.18 28.61 6.21
C LYS A 16 -9.98 27.19 5.69
N MET A 17 -9.04 26.44 6.26
CA MET A 17 -8.80 25.04 5.90
C MET A 17 -9.96 24.14 6.26
N TRP A 18 -10.58 24.36 7.42
CA TRP A 18 -11.75 23.60 7.85
C TRP A 18 -12.94 23.83 6.91
N ASP A 19 -13.20 25.10 6.57
CA ASP A 19 -14.26 25.48 5.63
C ASP A 19 -14.02 24.83 4.25
N LEU A 20 -12.78 24.89 3.75
CA LEU A 20 -12.38 24.27 2.48
C LEU A 20 -12.53 22.74 2.51
N CYS A 21 -12.21 22.09 3.64
CA CYS A 21 -12.42 20.65 3.81
C CYS A 21 -13.92 20.28 3.76
N SER A 22 -14.76 21.15 4.33
CA SER A 22 -16.22 20.99 4.26
C SER A 22 -16.77 21.21 2.86
N GLU A 23 -16.25 22.17 2.11
CA GLU A 23 -16.64 22.42 0.71
C GLU A 23 -16.27 21.25 -0.22
N GLN A 24 -15.17 20.57 0.06
CA GLN A 24 -14.70 19.39 -0.69
C GLN A 24 -15.41 18.09 -0.29
N ASP A 25 -16.51 18.17 0.46
CA ASP A 25 -17.31 17.03 0.93
C ASP A 25 -16.48 15.96 1.70
N LEU A 26 -15.35 16.35 2.32
CA LEU A 26 -14.44 15.39 3.01
C LEU A 26 -15.08 14.76 4.25
N PHE A 27 -16.09 15.41 4.82
CA PHE A 27 -16.79 14.97 6.03
C PHE A 27 -18.10 14.22 5.75
N LYS A 28 -18.45 14.03 4.47
CA LYS A 28 -19.69 13.36 4.06
C LYS A 28 -19.53 11.86 4.28
N ASN A 29 -20.36 11.28 5.16
CA ASN A 29 -20.34 9.89 5.64
C ASN A 29 -19.44 9.59 6.86
N LEU A 30 -19.09 10.60 7.67
CA LEU A 30 -18.50 10.33 8.98
C LEU A 30 -19.59 10.00 10.01
N ASP A 31 -19.38 8.94 10.78
CA ASP A 31 -20.20 8.67 11.96
C ASP A 31 -19.81 9.64 13.09
N ASN A 32 -20.73 9.94 14.01
CA ASN A 32 -20.49 10.94 15.08
C ASN A 32 -19.28 10.58 15.96
N ASP A 33 -18.96 9.29 16.08
CA ASP A 33 -17.81 8.79 16.84
C ASP A 33 -16.46 9.01 16.12
N ASP A 34 -16.46 9.22 14.81
CA ASP A 34 -15.26 9.47 14.02
C ASP A 34 -14.90 10.97 13.94
N PHE A 35 -15.78 11.85 14.40
CA PHE A 35 -15.56 13.29 14.41
C PHE A 35 -14.31 13.69 15.20
N GLU A 36 -14.12 13.14 16.41
CA GLU A 36 -12.92 13.43 17.22
C GLU A 36 -11.64 12.92 16.55
N LYS A 37 -11.71 11.80 15.83
CA LYS A 37 -10.56 11.27 15.08
C LYS A 37 -10.22 12.15 13.88
N VAL A 38 -11.22 12.57 13.11
CA VAL A 38 -11.06 13.46 11.96
C VAL A 38 -10.51 14.81 12.39
N LYS A 39 -11.00 15.34 13.51
CA LYS A 39 -10.46 16.55 14.14
C LYS A 39 -9.01 16.36 14.57
N SER A 40 -8.66 15.21 15.15
CA SER A 40 -7.26 14.89 15.49
C SER A 40 -6.39 14.83 14.24
N ILE A 41 -6.82 14.14 13.17
CA ILE A 41 -6.11 14.06 11.88
C ILE A 41 -5.88 15.46 11.31
N PHE A 42 -6.91 16.30 11.31
CA PHE A 42 -6.82 17.68 10.85
C PHE A 42 -5.79 18.49 11.64
N GLU A 43 -5.87 18.45 12.97
CA GLU A 43 -4.95 19.18 13.85
C GLU A 43 -3.51 18.67 13.73
N THR A 44 -3.31 17.34 13.64
CA THR A 44 -2.00 16.73 13.45
C THR A 44 -1.39 17.12 12.10
N ASN A 45 -2.18 17.12 11.01
CA ASN A 45 -1.70 17.57 9.71
C ASN A 45 -1.31 19.05 9.75
N ILE A 46 -2.09 19.92 10.40
CA ILE A 46 -1.74 21.34 10.49
C ILE A 46 -0.50 21.58 11.35
N GLU A 47 -0.32 20.84 12.45
CA GLU A 47 0.88 20.95 13.28
C GLU A 47 2.12 20.43 12.55
N ASN A 48 2.02 19.30 11.82
CA ASN A 48 3.12 18.74 11.04
C ASN A 48 3.62 19.69 9.94
N TYR A 49 2.70 20.43 9.31
CA TYR A 49 3.04 21.38 8.24
C TYR A 49 3.16 22.82 8.72
N LYS A 50 3.07 23.09 10.02
CA LYS A 50 3.06 24.44 10.62
C LYS A 50 4.20 25.33 10.14
N THR A 51 5.43 24.81 10.13
CA THR A 51 6.61 25.54 9.67
C THR A 51 6.48 25.95 8.21
N HIS A 52 6.00 25.05 7.34
CA HIS A 52 5.79 25.34 5.93
C HIS A 52 4.61 26.28 5.67
N ILE A 53 3.53 26.15 6.44
CA ILE A 53 2.38 27.07 6.38
C ILE A 53 2.81 28.50 6.72
N LEU A 54 3.64 28.67 7.75
CA LEU A 54 4.18 29.97 8.16
C LEU A 54 5.19 30.54 7.14
N GLN A 55 6.02 29.70 6.53
CA GLN A 55 7.01 30.12 5.53
C GLN A 55 6.38 30.58 4.21
N THR A 56 5.26 29.97 3.83
CA THR A 56 4.56 30.23 2.56
C THR A 56 3.32 31.10 2.70
N ASN A 57 3.02 31.56 3.91
CA ASN A 57 1.79 32.30 4.24
C ASN A 57 0.51 31.59 3.76
N GLY A 58 0.48 30.26 3.76
CA GLY A 58 -0.71 29.47 3.40
C GLY A 58 -1.02 29.48 1.90
N GLU A 59 0.00 29.43 1.06
CA GLU A 59 -0.12 29.32 -0.39
C GLU A 59 -0.97 28.10 -0.82
N THR A 60 -1.70 28.25 -1.94
CA THR A 60 -2.65 27.26 -2.47
C THR A 60 -2.02 25.87 -2.69
N ALA A 61 -0.72 25.80 -3.01
CA ALA A 61 -0.02 24.54 -3.20
C ALA A 61 0.02 23.70 -1.91
N ILE A 62 0.33 24.32 -0.77
CA ILE A 62 0.38 23.63 0.53
C ILE A 62 -1.02 23.27 1.02
N VAL A 63 -2.00 24.13 0.76
CA VAL A 63 -3.41 23.86 1.02
C VAL A 63 -3.88 22.59 0.30
N ASN A 64 -3.53 22.45 -0.99
CA ASN A 64 -3.89 21.27 -1.77
C ASN A 64 -3.20 19.98 -1.26
N VAL A 65 -1.93 20.07 -0.88
CA VAL A 65 -1.19 18.95 -0.29
C VAL A 65 -1.83 18.52 1.04
N LEU A 66 -2.16 19.49 1.91
CA LEU A 66 -2.83 19.24 3.18
C LEU A 66 -4.19 18.56 3.00
N ILE A 67 -5.02 19.07 2.08
CA ILE A 67 -6.31 18.44 1.75
C ILE A 67 -6.11 17.02 1.25
N SER A 68 -5.14 16.78 0.37
CA SER A 68 -4.85 15.44 -0.16
C SER A 68 -4.43 14.46 0.94
N ASN A 69 -3.61 14.92 1.89
CA ASN A 69 -3.15 14.10 3.01
C ASN A 69 -4.29 13.80 3.99
N ILE A 70 -5.05 14.83 4.39
CA ILE A 70 -6.22 14.69 5.25
C ILE A 70 -7.23 13.72 4.62
N LYS A 71 -7.50 13.84 3.32
CA LYS A 71 -8.40 12.94 2.58
C LYS A 71 -7.91 11.49 2.59
N LYS A 72 -6.61 11.28 2.42
CA LYS A 72 -6.00 9.94 2.44
C LYS A 72 -6.08 9.31 3.83
N GLU A 73 -5.78 10.08 4.87
CA GLU A 73 -5.81 9.60 6.25
C GLU A 73 -7.23 9.30 6.73
N ILE A 74 -8.21 10.16 6.41
CA ILE A 74 -9.64 9.89 6.69
C ILE A 74 -10.12 8.62 5.98
N LYS A 75 -9.72 8.41 4.72
CA LYS A 75 -10.09 7.20 3.96
C LYS A 75 -9.45 5.92 4.51
N ASN A 76 -8.25 6.00 5.08
CA ASN A 76 -7.58 4.84 5.68
C ASN A 76 -8.18 4.47 7.04
N GLU A 77 -8.63 5.47 7.81
CA GLU A 77 -9.24 5.29 9.14
C GLU A 77 -10.71 4.88 9.06
N SER A 78 -11.44 5.38 8.06
CA SER A 78 -12.70 4.77 7.64
C SER A 78 -12.35 3.44 6.98
N ARG A 79 -12.08 2.42 7.81
CA ARG A 79 -12.08 1.03 7.41
C ARG A 79 -13.48 0.75 6.86
N GLN A 80 -13.69 1.04 5.57
CA GLN A 80 -14.76 0.42 4.83
C GLN A 80 -14.56 -1.07 5.09
N VAL A 81 -15.56 -1.69 5.72
CA VAL A 81 -15.58 -3.13 5.90
C VAL A 81 -15.60 -3.69 4.48
N GLU A 82 -14.43 -4.03 3.95
CA GLU A 82 -14.34 -4.57 2.61
C GLU A 82 -15.12 -5.88 2.59
N THR A 83 -16.15 -5.92 1.75
CA THR A 83 -16.93 -7.13 1.60
C THR A 83 -16.06 -8.16 0.88
N ARG A 84 -16.34 -9.45 1.08
CA ARG A 84 -15.66 -10.52 0.31
C ARG A 84 -15.68 -10.27 -1.20
N GLN A 85 -16.72 -9.62 -1.70
CA GLN A 85 -16.84 -9.21 -3.10
C GLN A 85 -15.82 -8.12 -3.48
N ASP A 86 -15.56 -7.16 -2.61
CA ASP A 86 -14.59 -6.08 -2.85
C ASP A 86 -13.17 -6.64 -2.90
N ILE A 87 -12.83 -7.53 -1.96
CA ILE A 87 -11.54 -8.24 -1.94
C ILE A 87 -11.37 -9.07 -3.22
N SER A 88 -12.42 -9.77 -3.66
CA SER A 88 -12.39 -10.54 -4.90
C SER A 88 -12.19 -9.66 -6.13
N ASN A 89 -12.88 -8.51 -6.19
CA ASN A 89 -12.75 -7.56 -7.28
C ASN A 89 -11.36 -6.91 -7.31
N MET A 90 -10.81 -6.56 -6.14
CA MET A 90 -9.47 -5.98 -6.02
C MET A 90 -8.40 -6.98 -6.48
N ARG A 91 -8.50 -8.25 -6.07
CA ARG A 91 -7.59 -9.30 -6.55
C ARG A 91 -7.70 -9.51 -8.05
N LYS A 92 -8.92 -9.48 -8.60
CA LYS A 92 -9.12 -9.58 -10.04
C LYS A 92 -8.45 -8.43 -10.79
N GLN A 93 -8.62 -7.19 -10.32
CA GLN A 93 -7.97 -6.02 -10.92
C GLN A 93 -6.44 -6.09 -10.86
N GLN A 94 -5.88 -6.59 -9.76
CA GLN A 94 -4.43 -6.80 -9.65
C GLN A 94 -3.94 -7.82 -10.68
N ILE A 95 -4.62 -8.95 -10.81
CA ILE A 95 -4.27 -9.98 -11.79
C ILE A 95 -4.39 -9.44 -13.22
N ASP A 96 -5.47 -8.71 -13.53
CA ASP A 96 -5.67 -8.12 -14.85
C ASP A 96 -4.55 -7.11 -15.18
N SER A 97 -4.17 -6.27 -14.21
CA SER A 97 -3.05 -5.32 -14.37
C SER A 97 -1.70 -6.02 -14.53
N ASP A 98 -1.43 -7.06 -13.75
CA ASP A 98 -0.18 -7.82 -13.84
C ASP A 98 -0.06 -8.54 -15.19
N PHE A 99 -1.17 -9.07 -15.69
CA PHE A 99 -1.23 -9.69 -17.02
C PHE A 99 -0.98 -8.66 -18.12
N GLU A 100 -1.62 -7.49 -18.06
CA GLU A 100 -1.41 -6.41 -19.04
C GLU A 100 0.04 -5.92 -19.04
N ASN A 101 0.65 -5.77 -17.85
CA ASN A 101 2.05 -5.41 -17.72
C ASN A 101 2.98 -6.46 -18.36
N LYS A 102 2.71 -7.75 -18.13
CA LYS A 102 3.50 -8.84 -18.74
C LYS A 102 3.32 -8.93 -20.25
N GLN A 103 2.11 -8.68 -20.74
CA GLN A 103 1.84 -8.61 -22.18
C GLN A 103 2.60 -7.45 -22.82
N ASN A 104 2.60 -6.27 -22.19
CA ASN A 104 3.33 -5.10 -22.67
C ASN A 104 4.85 -5.33 -22.65
N GLU A 105 5.38 -5.97 -21.61
CA GLU A 105 6.80 -6.36 -21.52
C GLU A 105 7.17 -7.33 -22.65
N PHE A 106 6.35 -8.36 -22.86
CA PHE A 106 6.55 -9.32 -23.95
C PHE A 106 6.51 -8.66 -25.33
N ASN A 107 5.55 -7.78 -25.56
CA ASN A 107 5.43 -7.01 -26.80
C ASN A 107 6.65 -6.12 -27.01
N SER A 108 7.15 -5.46 -25.95
CA SER A 108 8.36 -4.64 -26.00
C SER A 108 9.60 -5.45 -26.40
N LEU A 109 9.73 -6.68 -25.87
CA LEU A 109 10.83 -7.59 -26.21
C LEU A 109 10.75 -8.12 -27.64
N LEU A 110 9.55 -8.32 -28.17
CA LEU A 110 9.32 -8.69 -29.57
C LEU A 110 9.60 -7.52 -30.51
N SER A 111 9.16 -6.32 -30.14
CA SER A 111 9.40 -5.09 -30.90
C SER A 111 10.75 -4.49 -30.55
N LYS A 112 11.85 -5.23 -30.77
CA LYS A 112 13.18 -4.62 -30.72
C LYS A 112 13.23 -3.54 -31.78
N LYS A 113 13.23 -2.26 -31.36
CA LYS A 113 13.49 -1.16 -32.27
C LYS A 113 14.86 -1.44 -32.93
N PRO A 114 14.97 -1.35 -34.26
CA PRO A 114 16.27 -1.48 -34.90
C PRO A 114 17.20 -0.46 -34.23
N PRO A 115 18.45 -0.86 -33.90
CA PRO A 115 19.42 0.06 -33.36
C PRO A 115 19.47 1.29 -34.27
N LYS A 116 19.59 2.49 -33.68
CA LYS A 116 19.85 3.70 -34.48
C LYS A 116 21.03 3.38 -35.39
N ASN A 117 20.90 3.67 -36.68
CA ASN A 117 21.97 3.47 -37.65
C ASN A 117 23.26 4.03 -37.01
N LEU A 118 24.24 3.16 -36.83
CA LEU A 118 25.55 3.55 -36.34
C LEU A 118 26.09 4.56 -37.35
N ASP A 119 26.30 5.78 -36.86
CA ASP A 119 26.88 6.83 -37.66
C ASP A 119 28.38 6.59 -37.69
N PHE A 120 28.86 6.11 -38.84
CA PHE A 120 30.29 5.93 -39.12
C PHE A 120 30.88 7.19 -39.77
N SER A 121 30.16 8.31 -39.78
CA SER A 121 30.75 9.58 -40.19
C SER A 121 31.83 9.98 -39.20
N ASP A 122 33.05 10.09 -39.71
CA ASP A 122 34.20 10.63 -38.99
C ASP A 122 34.10 12.16 -38.95
N ASP A 123 32.96 12.68 -38.48
CA ASP A 123 32.64 14.11 -38.44
C ASP A 123 33.55 14.88 -37.46
N LYS A 124 34.34 14.15 -36.67
CA LYS A 124 35.47 14.68 -35.93
C LYS A 124 36.74 14.28 -36.68
N GLN A 125 37.24 15.17 -37.54
CA GLN A 125 38.62 15.09 -38.02
C GLN A 125 39.53 14.99 -36.79
N ASP A 126 40.09 13.81 -36.54
CA ASP A 126 41.15 13.64 -35.55
C ASP A 126 42.28 14.61 -35.93
N GLU A 127 42.55 15.56 -35.05
CA GLU A 127 43.62 16.53 -35.25
C GLU A 127 44.95 15.76 -35.37
N PRO A 128 45.78 16.02 -36.40
CA PRO A 128 47.01 15.26 -36.59
C PRO A 128 47.87 15.36 -35.33
N LEU A 129 48.32 14.20 -34.83
CA LEU A 129 49.19 14.12 -33.65
C LEU A 129 50.49 14.91 -33.87
N GLY A 130 50.51 16.15 -33.40
CA GLY A 130 51.72 16.95 -33.25
C GLY A 130 52.51 16.52 -32.01
N ALA A 131 53.83 16.74 -32.04
CA ALA A 131 54.71 16.45 -30.90
C ALA A 131 54.28 17.17 -29.61
N ASP A 132 53.60 18.31 -29.74
CA ASP A 132 53.16 19.16 -28.62
C ASP A 132 51.87 18.67 -27.95
N ASN A 133 51.06 17.85 -28.65
CA ASN A 133 49.74 17.40 -28.17
C ASN A 133 49.77 16.01 -27.53
N LEU A 134 50.84 15.24 -27.78
CA LEU A 134 50.95 13.85 -27.32
C LEU A 134 51.12 13.75 -25.80
N GLU A 135 51.87 14.67 -25.20
CA GLU A 135 52.08 14.71 -23.76
C GLU A 135 50.80 15.14 -23.00
N VAL A 136 50.01 16.03 -23.62
CA VAL A 136 48.71 16.45 -23.10
C VAL A 136 47.72 15.27 -23.13
N LEU A 137 47.66 14.55 -24.24
CA LEU A 137 46.80 13.35 -24.42
C LEU A 137 47.17 12.22 -23.45
N ILE A 138 48.47 11.96 -23.25
CA ILE A 138 48.93 10.97 -22.28
C ILE A 138 48.48 11.36 -20.87
N LYS A 139 48.60 12.63 -20.50
CA LYS A 139 48.21 13.13 -19.18
C LYS A 139 46.71 13.05 -18.96
N GLU A 140 45.91 13.36 -19.97
CA GLU A 140 44.45 13.23 -19.93
C GLU A 140 44.02 11.77 -19.80
N GLN A 141 44.62 10.86 -20.59
CA GLN A 141 44.35 9.43 -20.51
C GLN A 141 44.75 8.83 -19.15
N LEU A 142 45.84 9.30 -18.54
CA LEU A 142 46.25 8.89 -17.19
C LEU A 142 45.25 9.36 -16.14
N LYS A 143 44.78 10.61 -16.24
CA LYS A 143 43.74 11.17 -15.36
C LYS A 143 42.43 10.40 -15.46
N ASP A 144 41.99 10.04 -16.66
CA ASP A 144 40.76 9.27 -16.87
C ASP A 144 40.86 7.84 -16.34
N ARG A 145 42.05 7.24 -16.42
CA ARG A 145 42.32 5.92 -15.82
C ARG A 145 42.33 5.97 -14.30
N GLU A 146 42.84 7.05 -13.70
CA GLU A 146 42.78 7.26 -12.25
C GLU A 146 41.34 7.51 -11.77
N LEU A 147 40.51 8.23 -12.54
CA LEU A 147 39.11 8.50 -12.20
C LEU A 147 38.21 7.25 -12.33
N ASN A 148 38.48 6.41 -13.33
CA ASN A 148 37.74 5.19 -13.61
C ASN A 148 38.30 3.95 -12.90
N ILE A 149 39.18 4.10 -11.90
CA ILE A 149 39.44 2.99 -10.99
C ILE A 149 38.08 2.68 -10.35
N PRO A 150 37.50 1.49 -10.59
CA PRO A 150 36.29 1.10 -9.90
C PRO A 150 36.67 1.02 -8.43
N THR A 151 36.36 2.06 -7.66
CA THR A 151 36.27 1.87 -6.22
C THR A 151 35.16 0.85 -6.04
N PRO A 152 35.38 -0.27 -5.34
CA PRO A 152 34.33 -1.23 -5.11
C PRO A 152 33.21 -0.48 -4.40
N SER A 153 32.13 -0.19 -5.12
CA SER A 153 30.96 0.44 -4.53
C SER A 153 30.47 -0.52 -3.46
N THR A 154 30.31 -0.02 -2.25
CA THR A 154 29.81 -0.78 -1.10
C THR A 154 28.42 -1.38 -1.35
N GLU A 155 27.74 -0.98 -2.43
CA GLU A 155 26.43 -1.48 -2.85
C GLU A 155 26.47 -2.83 -3.60
N THR A 156 27.58 -3.16 -4.28
CA THR A 156 27.66 -4.39 -5.10
C THR A 156 28.21 -5.62 -4.37
N ASN A 157 28.73 -5.44 -3.15
CA ASN A 157 29.13 -6.53 -2.25
C ASN A 157 28.09 -6.83 -1.17
N SER A 158 26.80 -6.60 -1.43
CA SER A 158 25.78 -7.22 -0.60
C SER A 158 25.66 -8.68 -1.02
N ILE A 159 26.29 -9.57 -0.25
CA ILE A 159 25.90 -10.97 -0.23
C ILE A 159 24.40 -10.96 0.11
N VAL A 160 23.54 -11.29 -0.86
CA VAL A 160 22.12 -11.54 -0.60
C VAL A 160 22.09 -12.74 0.33
N SER A 161 22.03 -12.46 1.63
CA SER A 161 21.87 -13.48 2.66
C SER A 161 20.59 -14.23 2.35
N GLY A 162 20.67 -15.55 2.20
CA GLY A 162 19.59 -16.47 1.81
C GLY A 162 18.37 -16.50 2.75
N ASN A 163 18.28 -15.55 3.68
CA ASN A 163 17.22 -15.40 4.66
C ASN A 163 16.19 -14.33 4.29
N GLN A 164 16.36 -13.61 3.17
CA GLN A 164 15.39 -12.59 2.74
C GLN A 164 14.04 -13.14 2.27
N PHE A 165 13.95 -14.45 1.99
CA PHE A 165 12.68 -15.08 1.58
C PHE A 165 11.82 -15.55 2.77
N THR A 166 12.35 -15.55 4.00
CA THR A 166 11.64 -16.10 5.18
C THR A 166 11.51 -15.14 6.36
N GLN A 167 11.73 -13.83 6.15
CA GLN A 167 11.46 -12.84 7.20
C GLN A 167 9.95 -12.56 7.32
N THR A 168 9.25 -13.46 7.98
CA THR A 168 8.06 -13.09 8.75
C THR A 168 8.51 -12.21 9.91
N HIS A 169 7.91 -11.04 10.08
CA HIS A 169 8.13 -10.17 11.22
C HIS A 169 7.85 -10.91 12.54
N THR A 170 8.90 -11.39 13.19
CA THR A 170 8.90 -11.71 14.61
C THR A 170 10.07 -10.98 15.24
N ASN A 171 9.74 -9.95 16.02
CA ASN A 171 10.69 -9.23 16.84
C ASN A 171 11.39 -10.18 17.82
N GLU A 172 12.71 -10.07 17.85
CA GLU A 172 13.64 -10.33 18.96
C GLU A 172 13.54 -11.66 19.73
N ILE A 173 14.60 -12.48 19.63
CA ILE A 173 15.38 -12.99 20.77
C ILE A 173 16.76 -13.44 20.24
N ASN A 174 17.82 -12.89 20.83
CA ASN A 174 19.23 -13.24 20.62
C ASN A 174 19.51 -14.73 20.90
N GLN A 175 20.25 -15.40 20.02
CA GLN A 175 21.25 -16.43 20.40
C GLN A 175 22.15 -16.84 19.21
N GLU A 176 23.43 -17.11 19.52
CA GLU A 176 24.55 -17.39 18.60
C GLU A 176 24.33 -18.55 17.60
N PRO A 177 25.05 -18.55 16.45
CA PRO A 177 24.86 -19.56 15.41
C PRO A 177 25.47 -20.91 15.81
N ALA A 178 24.62 -21.88 16.14
CA ALA A 178 25.04 -23.28 16.27
C ALA A 178 25.40 -23.86 14.88
N LYS A 179 26.61 -24.43 14.77
CA LYS A 179 27.08 -25.20 13.62
C LYS A 179 26.11 -26.34 13.29
N ILE A 180 25.63 -26.37 12.04
CA ILE A 180 24.82 -27.47 11.52
C ILE A 180 25.73 -28.67 11.27
N SER A 181 25.67 -29.69 12.12
CA SER A 181 26.08 -31.04 11.75
C SER A 181 24.89 -31.78 11.14
N ARG A 182 25.11 -32.22 9.89
CA ARG A 182 24.42 -33.28 9.12
C ARG A 182 23.42 -34.11 9.95
N ILE A 183 22.14 -34.05 9.55
CA ILE A 183 21.04 -34.83 10.12
C ILE A 183 21.26 -36.31 9.74
N GLU A 184 21.55 -37.13 10.75
CA GLU A 184 21.26 -38.56 10.74
C GLU A 184 19.87 -38.76 11.38
N GLU A 185 19.14 -39.75 10.88
CA GLU A 185 17.78 -40.13 11.25
C GLU A 185 17.60 -40.30 12.76
N GLY A 186 16.61 -39.63 13.37
CA GLY A 186 16.28 -39.84 14.79
C GLY A 186 15.21 -38.91 15.40
N GLU A 187 14.06 -39.51 15.74
CA GLU A 187 13.06 -39.15 16.76
C GLU A 187 12.43 -37.74 16.81
N ILE A 188 11.15 -37.68 16.41
CA ILE A 188 10.19 -36.61 16.73
C ILE A 188 9.90 -36.67 18.23
N LYS A 189 10.22 -35.60 18.97
CA LYS A 189 9.72 -35.42 20.34
C LYS A 189 8.33 -34.81 20.30
N ASP A 190 7.34 -35.59 20.74
CA ASP A 190 5.96 -35.16 20.96
C ASP A 190 5.88 -33.98 21.94
N ASP A 191 5.44 -32.82 21.45
CA ASP A 191 4.98 -31.72 22.30
C ASP A 191 3.50 -31.95 22.65
N LYS A 192 3.26 -32.60 23.80
CA LYS A 192 1.96 -33.13 24.27
C LYS A 192 0.86 -32.09 24.55
N ASN A 193 1.02 -30.84 24.12
CA ASN A 193 0.11 -29.73 24.44
C ASN A 193 -0.61 -29.13 23.22
N VAL A 194 -0.26 -29.55 22.00
CA VAL A 194 -0.88 -29.04 20.76
C VAL A 194 -2.19 -29.76 20.43
N GLU A 195 -2.24 -31.06 20.70
CA GLU A 195 -3.35 -31.95 20.34
C GLU A 195 -4.68 -31.64 21.07
N PRO A 196 -4.72 -31.41 22.41
CA PRO A 196 -5.99 -31.11 23.08
C PRO A 196 -6.56 -29.73 22.71
N LYS A 197 -5.73 -28.76 22.32
CA LYS A 197 -6.18 -27.45 21.87
C LYS A 197 -6.78 -27.50 20.47
N LEU A 198 -6.21 -28.34 19.60
CA LEU A 198 -6.73 -28.58 18.26
C LEU A 198 -8.10 -29.28 18.31
N GLU A 199 -8.25 -30.28 19.18
CA GLU A 199 -9.51 -31.01 19.35
C GLU A 199 -10.63 -30.10 19.90
N MET A 200 -10.31 -29.19 20.82
CA MET A 200 -11.28 -28.21 21.33
C MET A 200 -11.76 -27.24 20.24
N LEU A 201 -10.86 -26.75 19.38
CA LEU A 201 -11.21 -25.88 18.25
C LEU A 201 -12.02 -26.60 17.16
N MET A 202 -11.76 -27.89 16.94
CA MET A 202 -12.55 -28.70 16.01
C MET A 202 -13.98 -28.88 16.51
N ASN A 203 -14.16 -29.18 17.80
CA ASN A 203 -15.48 -29.30 18.42
C ASN A 203 -16.26 -27.97 18.40
N GLU A 204 -15.60 -26.85 18.63
CA GLU A 204 -16.22 -25.52 18.54
C GLU A 204 -16.69 -25.20 17.10
N ASN A 205 -15.86 -25.54 16.10
CA ASN A 205 -16.22 -25.40 14.69
C ASN A 205 -17.41 -26.29 14.30
N GLU A 206 -17.45 -27.54 14.75
CA GLU A 206 -18.60 -28.44 14.49
C GLU A 206 -19.89 -27.88 15.10
N LYS A 207 -19.81 -27.33 16.31
CA LYS A 207 -20.96 -26.69 16.96
C LYS A 207 -21.46 -25.49 16.15
N LEU A 208 -20.56 -24.60 15.71
CA LEU A 208 -20.90 -23.44 14.89
C LEU A 208 -21.55 -23.84 13.57
N VAL A 209 -21.02 -24.86 12.89
CA VAL A 209 -21.60 -25.40 11.65
C VAL A 209 -23.02 -25.91 11.89
N SER A 210 -23.26 -26.58 13.02
CA SER A 210 -24.60 -27.07 13.38
C SER A 210 -25.60 -25.92 13.65
N GLU A 211 -25.16 -24.82 14.27
CA GLU A 211 -25.99 -23.65 14.54
C GLU A 211 -26.33 -22.89 13.25
N ILE A 212 -25.35 -22.72 12.36
CA ILE A 212 -25.56 -22.13 11.03
C ILE A 212 -26.58 -22.95 10.23
N SER A 213 -26.50 -24.28 10.29
CA SER A 213 -27.46 -25.16 9.61
C SER A 213 -28.89 -24.98 10.17
N LYS A 214 -29.04 -24.85 11.49
CA LYS A 214 -30.33 -24.60 12.14
C LYS A 214 -30.92 -23.25 11.73
N LEU A 215 -30.11 -22.19 11.77
CA LEU A 215 -30.53 -20.85 11.35
C LEU A 215 -30.94 -20.81 9.88
N SER A 216 -30.19 -21.47 9.00
CA SER A 216 -30.53 -21.57 7.58
C SER A 216 -31.89 -22.25 7.37
N LYS A 217 -32.17 -23.37 8.06
CA LYS A 217 -33.48 -24.04 8.01
C LYS A 217 -34.62 -23.15 8.51
N GLN A 218 -34.38 -22.37 9.57
CA GLN A 218 -35.37 -21.45 10.10
C GLN A 218 -35.69 -20.32 9.11
N ILE A 219 -34.67 -19.72 8.48
CA ILE A 219 -34.85 -18.68 7.46
C ILE A 219 -35.65 -19.20 6.27
N ASN A 220 -35.33 -20.41 5.78
CA ASN A 220 -36.07 -21.01 4.67
C ASN A 220 -37.55 -21.24 5.04
N SER A 221 -37.82 -21.71 6.26
CA SER A 221 -39.20 -21.90 6.74
C SER A 221 -39.95 -20.57 6.86
N GLN A 222 -39.28 -19.50 7.30
CA GLN A 222 -39.86 -18.16 7.35
C GLN A 222 -40.16 -17.61 5.95
N ASN A 223 -39.25 -17.77 5.00
CA ASN A 223 -39.45 -17.36 3.61
C ASN A 223 -40.64 -18.11 2.99
N ASP A 224 -40.76 -19.41 3.21
CA ASP A 224 -41.90 -20.20 2.73
C ASP A 224 -43.23 -19.71 3.33
N ALA A 225 -43.25 -19.37 4.62
CA ALA A 225 -44.42 -18.81 5.28
C ALA A 225 -44.79 -17.45 4.69
N ILE A 226 -43.82 -16.56 4.47
CA ILE A 226 -44.01 -15.26 3.83
C ILE A 226 -44.56 -15.44 2.41
N HIS A 227 -43.98 -16.34 1.61
CA HIS A 227 -44.47 -16.63 0.26
C HIS A 227 -45.91 -17.13 0.25
N LYS A 228 -46.30 -17.99 1.19
CA LYS A 228 -47.68 -18.47 1.33
C LYS A 228 -48.63 -17.33 1.71
N ILE A 229 -48.24 -16.44 2.61
CA ILE A 229 -49.02 -15.26 3.01
C ILE A 229 -49.19 -14.30 1.84
N LEU A 230 -48.11 -13.98 1.13
CA LEU A 230 -48.19 -13.10 -0.05
C LEU A 230 -49.07 -13.70 -1.14
N SER A 231 -48.93 -15.00 -1.40
CA SER A 231 -49.75 -15.70 -2.40
C SER A 231 -51.24 -15.68 -2.03
N SER A 232 -51.58 -15.87 -0.74
CA SER A 232 -52.96 -15.81 -0.28
C SER A 232 -53.54 -14.39 -0.36
N GLN A 233 -52.77 -13.37 0.00
CA GLN A 233 -53.15 -11.96 -0.13
C GLN A 233 -53.39 -11.57 -1.59
N ILE A 234 -52.51 -11.98 -2.51
CA ILE A 234 -52.68 -11.77 -3.95
C ILE A 234 -53.97 -12.43 -4.44
N LEU A 235 -54.28 -13.66 -3.98
CA LEU A 235 -55.50 -14.36 -4.37
C LEU A 235 -56.76 -13.64 -3.86
N ILE A 236 -56.74 -13.13 -2.63
CA ILE A 236 -57.84 -12.35 -2.05
C ILE A 236 -58.04 -11.05 -2.86
N LEU A 237 -56.97 -10.31 -3.15
CA LEU A 237 -57.03 -9.09 -3.94
C LEU A 237 -57.57 -9.32 -5.35
N LYS A 238 -57.25 -10.47 -5.97
CA LYS A 238 -57.81 -10.86 -7.27
C LYS A 238 -59.31 -11.16 -7.23
N LYS A 239 -59.84 -11.64 -6.10
CA LYS A 239 -61.27 -11.93 -5.94
C LYS A 239 -62.12 -10.70 -5.59
N LEU A 240 -61.49 -9.59 -5.18
CA LEU A 240 -62.14 -8.32 -4.84
C LEU A 240 -62.26 -7.37 -6.06
N LYS A 241 -61.67 -7.73 -7.20
CA LYS A 241 -61.88 -7.06 -8.50
C LYS A 241 -62.89 -7.84 -9.32
#